data_AF-A0A2E4I5I3-F1
#
_entry.id   AF-A0A2E4I5I3-F1
#
_cell.length_a   1.000
_cell.length_b   1.000
_cell.length_c   1.000
_cell.angle_alpha   90.00
_cell.angle_beta   90.00
_cell.angle_gamma   90.00
#
_symmetry.space_group_name_H-M   'P 1'
#
loop_
_entity.id
_entity.type
_entity.pdbx_description
1 polymer ?
#
loop_
_entity_poly.entity_id
_entity_poly.type
_entity_poly.pdbx_seq_one_letter_code
_entity_poly.pdbx_strand_id
1 'polypeptide(L)'
;MTLREAIKRNQAVKGMPNSDRWLSFRFNQVWVPVFPLFVLPETVRDQFLIHDAHHLITGYGTDFRGEMELNAWTLASGGYFFAGAPWWMLLEDGKALLSAILSLIWMPREFLSAFRKGWRQHSLYALNVDTALEMDLEDAKRYTAIG
;
A
#
# COMPACT_ATOMS: atom_id res chain seq x y z
N MET A 1 7.39 2.23 17.68
CA MET A 1 6.15 2.88 17.20
C MET A 1 5.46 1.86 16.31
N THR A 2 4.21 1.53 16.61
CA THR A 2 3.48 0.51 15.84
C THR A 2 3.19 1.00 14.43
N LEU A 3 2.95 0.08 13.49
CA LEU A 3 2.56 0.44 12.13
C LEU A 3 1.29 1.29 12.10
N ARG A 4 0.29 0.93 12.91
CA ARG A 4 -0.96 1.72 13.03
C ARG A 4 -0.69 3.16 13.48
N GLU A 5 0.20 3.37 14.45
CA GLU A 5 0.60 4.71 14.90
C GLU A 5 1.38 5.47 13.81
N ALA A 6 2.30 4.78 13.12
CA ALA A 6 3.10 5.34 12.04
C ALA A 6 2.22 5.86 10.89
N ILE A 7 1.21 5.08 10.49
CA ILE A 7 0.25 5.45 9.46
C ILE A 7 -0.54 6.68 9.89
N LYS A 8 -1.13 6.68 11.09
CA LYS A 8 -1.89 7.83 11.61
C LYS A 8 -1.04 9.11 11.64
N ARG A 9 0.21 9.00 12.10
CA ARG A 9 1.15 10.12 12.11
C ARG A 9 1.45 10.62 10.70
N ASN A 10 1.67 9.72 9.74
CA ASN A 10 1.95 10.08 8.35
C ASN A 10 0.75 10.77 7.69
N GLN A 11 -0.45 10.25 7.89
CA GLN A 11 -1.69 10.84 7.38
C GLN A 11 -1.91 12.25 7.96
N ALA A 12 -1.64 12.44 9.27
CA ALA A 12 -1.71 13.74 9.92
C ALA A 12 -0.67 14.73 9.36
N VAL A 13 0.59 14.31 9.18
CA VAL A 13 1.65 15.15 8.59
C VAL A 13 1.32 15.55 7.15
N LYS A 14 0.69 14.66 6.39
CA LYS A 14 0.22 14.92 5.02
C LYS A 14 -1.03 15.80 4.96
N GLY A 15 -1.69 16.06 6.09
CA GLY A 15 -2.97 16.78 6.13
C GLY A 15 -4.10 16.05 5.42
N MET A 16 -4.10 14.71 5.46
CA MET A 16 -5.16 13.90 4.83
C MET A 16 -6.50 14.10 5.58
N PRO A 17 -7.58 14.47 4.89
CA PRO A 17 -8.86 14.75 5.53
C PRO A 17 -9.56 13.44 5.94
N ASN A 18 -9.82 13.26 7.24
CA ASN A 18 -10.64 12.16 7.79
C ASN A 18 -10.28 10.78 7.19
N SER A 19 -9.01 10.40 7.23
CA SER A 19 -8.51 9.15 6.63
C SER A 19 -9.12 7.88 7.21
N ASP A 20 -9.73 7.96 8.39
CA ASP A 20 -10.53 6.91 9.02
C ASP A 20 -11.94 6.76 8.41
N ARG A 21 -12.42 7.79 7.71
CA ARG A 21 -13.76 7.87 7.11
C ARG A 21 -13.75 7.96 5.59
N TRP A 22 -12.68 8.42 4.98
CA TRP A 22 -12.58 8.67 3.53
C TRP A 22 -11.28 8.11 2.96
N LEU A 23 -11.42 7.30 1.92
CA LEU A 23 -10.32 6.97 1.03
C LEU A 23 -10.06 8.21 0.20
N SER A 24 -8.85 8.74 0.32
CA SER A 24 -8.47 9.99 -0.32
C SER A 24 -7.31 9.74 -1.27
N PHE A 25 -7.44 10.24 -2.50
CA PHE A 25 -6.34 10.22 -3.46
C PHE A 25 -5.71 11.61 -3.56
N ARG A 26 -4.40 11.66 -3.73
CA ARG A 26 -3.69 12.92 -3.91
C ARG A 26 -3.66 13.29 -5.40
N PHE A 27 -4.43 14.30 -5.77
CA PHE A 27 -4.34 14.90 -7.09
C PHE A 27 -3.57 16.22 -7.00
N ASN A 28 -2.34 16.23 -7.52
CA ASN A 28 -1.40 17.36 -7.38
C ASN A 28 -1.12 17.71 -5.89
N GLN A 29 -1.49 18.91 -5.44
CA GLN A 29 -1.32 19.37 -4.06
C GLN A 29 -2.60 19.25 -3.22
N VAL A 30 -3.65 18.62 -3.75
CA VAL A 30 -4.98 18.53 -3.11
C VAL A 30 -5.34 17.08 -2.80
N TRP A 31 -5.91 16.87 -1.62
CA TRP A 31 -6.52 15.60 -1.22
C TRP A 31 -7.99 15.57 -1.64
N VAL A 32 -8.33 14.62 -2.50
CA VAL A 32 -9.70 14.43 -2.98
C VAL A 32 -10.27 13.19 -2.30
N PRO A 33 -11.30 13.32 -1.44
CA PRO A 33 -12.01 12.16 -0.89
C PRO A 33 -12.82 11.51 -2.00
N VAL A 34 -12.50 10.26 -2.34
CA VAL A 34 -13.11 9.55 -3.48
C VAL A 34 -14.12 8.49 -3.05
N PHE A 35 -13.96 7.93 -1.85
CA PHE A 35 -14.82 6.86 -1.38
C PHE A 35 -15.03 6.91 0.14
N PRO A 36 -16.27 6.81 0.63
CA PRO A 36 -16.56 6.83 2.06
C PRO A 36 -16.18 5.49 2.71
N LEU A 37 -15.03 5.39 3.37
CA LEU A 37 -14.59 4.19 4.08
C LEU A 37 -15.53 3.76 5.20
N PHE A 38 -16.26 4.69 5.83
CA PHE A 38 -17.16 4.36 6.94
C PHE A 38 -18.32 3.42 6.58
N VAL A 39 -18.59 3.21 5.28
CA VAL A 39 -19.61 2.24 4.81
C VAL A 39 -19.06 0.82 4.74
N LEU A 40 -17.75 0.65 4.84
CA LEU A 40 -17.08 -0.64 4.74
C LEU A 40 -16.88 -1.26 6.13
N PRO A 41 -16.90 -2.60 6.23
CA PRO A 41 -16.50 -3.32 7.43
C PRO A 41 -15.08 -2.92 7.88
N GLU A 42 -14.82 -2.96 9.19
CA GLU A 42 -13.50 -2.68 9.77
C GLU A 42 -12.40 -3.56 9.16
N THR A 43 -12.68 -4.84 8.97
CA THR A 43 -11.76 -5.80 8.33
C THR A 43 -11.33 -5.40 6.92
N VAL A 44 -12.18 -4.67 6.18
CA VAL A 44 -11.84 -4.15 4.84
C VAL A 44 -11.05 -2.86 4.98
N ARG A 45 -11.41 -1.98 5.92
CA ARG A 45 -10.67 -0.75 6.20
C ARG A 45 -9.22 -1.03 6.62
N ASP A 46 -9.00 -2.04 7.44
CA ASP A 46 -7.65 -2.39 7.88
C ASP A 46 -6.76 -2.92 6.73
N GLN A 47 -7.32 -3.49 5.66
CA GLN A 47 -6.54 -3.85 4.47
C GLN A 47 -5.97 -2.62 3.74
N PHE A 48 -6.70 -1.50 3.75
CA PHE A 48 -6.19 -0.22 3.24
C PHE A 48 -5.10 0.35 4.16
N LEU A 49 -5.14 0.06 5.46
CA LEU A 49 -4.05 0.43 6.36
C LEU A 49 -2.79 -0.37 6.07
N ILE A 50 -2.91 -1.66 5.69
CA ILE A 50 -1.75 -2.44 5.21
C ILE A 50 -1.16 -1.80 3.95
N HIS A 51 -1.99 -1.42 2.98
CA HIS A 51 -1.53 -0.69 1.79
C HIS A 51 -0.75 0.59 2.16
N ASP A 52 -1.32 1.41 3.05
CA ASP A 52 -0.66 2.61 3.55
C ASP A 52 0.66 2.31 4.30
N ALA A 53 0.75 1.16 4.98
CA ALA A 53 1.98 0.69 5.61
C ALA A 53 3.08 0.44 4.58
N HIS A 54 2.75 -0.14 3.42
CA HIS A 54 3.74 -0.40 2.38
C HIS A 54 4.34 0.89 1.81
N HIS A 55 3.59 1.99 1.71
CA HIS A 55 4.17 3.30 1.38
C HIS A 55 5.24 3.73 2.40
N LEU A 56 4.99 3.51 3.70
CA LEU A 56 5.95 3.85 4.76
C LEU A 56 7.22 2.98 4.72
N ILE A 57 7.06 1.71 4.39
CA ILE A 57 8.15 0.74 4.37
C ILE A 57 9.03 0.92 3.13
N THR A 58 8.40 1.04 1.96
CA THR A 58 9.10 1.17 0.68
C THR A 58 9.64 2.59 0.44
N GLY A 59 9.03 3.58 1.08
CA GLY A 59 9.31 5.00 0.88
C GLY A 59 8.68 5.60 -0.37
N TYR A 60 7.81 4.86 -1.08
CA TYR A 60 7.09 5.40 -2.23
C TYR A 60 6.06 6.44 -1.80
N GLY A 61 5.98 7.53 -2.54
CA GLY A 61 5.01 8.60 -2.32
C GLY A 61 3.57 8.10 -2.48
N THR A 62 2.61 8.91 -2.02
CA THR A 62 1.17 8.71 -2.29
C THR A 62 0.69 9.65 -3.39
N ASP A 63 1.59 10.02 -4.32
CA ASP A 63 1.25 10.70 -5.56
C ASP A 63 1.15 9.67 -6.69
N PHE A 64 0.68 10.10 -7.86
CA PHE A 64 0.50 9.19 -8.99
C PHE A 64 1.75 8.31 -9.27
N ARG A 65 2.95 8.91 -9.21
CA ARG A 65 4.21 8.20 -9.39
C ARG A 65 4.44 7.14 -8.31
N GLY A 66 4.29 7.49 -7.04
CA GLY A 66 4.52 6.57 -5.94
C GLY A 66 3.50 5.44 -5.86
N GLU A 67 2.24 5.69 -6.24
CA GLU A 67 1.20 4.66 -6.38
C GLU A 67 1.55 3.67 -7.51
N MET A 68 2.07 4.16 -8.63
CA MET A 68 2.56 3.32 -9.73
C MET A 68 3.76 2.47 -9.30
N GLU A 69 4.75 3.06 -8.61
CA GLU A 69 5.89 2.34 -8.04
C GLU A 69 5.43 1.29 -7.02
N LEU A 70 4.49 1.62 -6.14
CA LEU A 70 3.97 0.69 -5.14
C LEU A 70 3.23 -0.47 -5.81
N ASN A 71 2.38 -0.22 -6.80
CA ASN A 71 1.68 -1.30 -7.51
C ASN A 71 2.66 -2.28 -8.19
N ALA A 72 3.71 -1.76 -8.80
CA ALA A 72 4.77 -2.59 -9.40
C ALA A 72 5.48 -3.46 -8.35
N TRP A 73 5.79 -2.87 -7.20
CA TRP A 73 6.39 -3.56 -6.06
C TRP A 73 5.45 -4.63 -5.50
N THR A 74 4.17 -4.31 -5.30
CA THR A 74 3.17 -5.21 -4.74
C THR A 74 3.01 -6.45 -5.60
N LEU A 75 2.87 -6.30 -6.92
CA LEU A 75 2.80 -7.44 -7.85
C LEU A 75 4.05 -8.32 -7.77
N ALA A 76 5.23 -7.71 -7.71
CA ALA A 76 6.48 -8.46 -7.62
C ALA A 76 6.66 -9.19 -6.27
N SER A 77 6.12 -8.63 -5.19
CA SER A 77 6.15 -9.22 -3.84
C SER A 77 5.08 -10.28 -3.58
N GLY A 78 4.30 -10.64 -4.61
CA GLY A 78 3.27 -11.69 -4.55
C GLY A 78 1.83 -11.18 -4.63
N GLY A 79 1.59 -9.90 -4.94
CA GLY A 79 0.24 -9.33 -5.04
C GLY A 79 -0.45 -9.10 -3.69
N TYR A 80 -1.77 -8.88 -3.72
CA TYR A 80 -2.63 -8.78 -2.56
C TYR A 80 -3.14 -10.18 -2.18
N PHE A 81 -3.95 -10.78 -3.05
CA PHE A 81 -4.60 -12.07 -2.80
C PHE A 81 -3.59 -13.21 -2.71
N PHE A 82 -2.68 -13.32 -3.68
CA PHE A 82 -1.67 -14.39 -3.69
C PHE A 82 -0.65 -14.25 -2.56
N ALA A 83 -0.53 -13.06 -1.97
CA ALA A 83 0.28 -12.83 -0.79
C ALA A 83 -0.45 -13.19 0.52
N GLY A 84 -1.75 -13.52 0.52
CA GLY A 84 -2.49 -13.91 1.74
C GLY A 84 -3.67 -13.02 2.09
N ALA A 85 -3.95 -11.97 1.31
CA ALA A 85 -5.13 -11.15 1.51
C ALA A 85 -6.43 -11.90 1.14
N PRO A 86 -7.60 -11.45 1.62
CA PRO A 86 -8.87 -12.11 1.33
C PRO A 86 -9.21 -12.16 -0.17
N TRP A 87 -10.00 -13.16 -0.57
CA TRP A 87 -10.31 -13.43 -1.99
C TRP A 87 -10.91 -12.24 -2.76
N TRP A 88 -11.67 -11.36 -2.10
CA TRP A 88 -12.24 -10.17 -2.73
C TRP A 88 -11.19 -9.13 -3.14
N MET A 89 -9.95 -9.21 -2.63
CA MET A 89 -8.84 -8.35 -3.05
C MET A 89 -8.19 -8.78 -4.37
N LEU A 90 -8.62 -9.90 -4.96
CA LEU A 90 -8.20 -10.30 -6.30
C LEU A 90 -8.52 -9.23 -7.37
N LEU A 91 -9.59 -8.46 -7.16
CA LEU A 91 -9.90 -7.31 -8.04
C LEU A 91 -8.85 -6.20 -7.91
N GLU A 92 -8.28 -6.00 -6.72
CA GLU A 92 -7.20 -5.04 -6.51
C GLU A 92 -5.89 -5.51 -7.16
N ASP A 93 -5.61 -6.82 -7.17
CA ASP A 93 -4.52 -7.39 -7.98
C ASP A 93 -4.69 -7.08 -9.47
N GLY A 94 -5.92 -7.20 -9.99
CA GLY A 94 -6.22 -6.82 -11.37
C GLY A 94 -5.95 -5.34 -11.67
N LYS A 95 -6.31 -4.45 -10.75
CA LYS A 95 -6.03 -3.00 -10.87
C LYS A 95 -4.54 -2.69 -10.75
N ALA A 96 -3.83 -3.36 -9.84
CA ALA A 96 -2.39 -3.21 -9.70
C ALA A 96 -1.68 -3.69 -10.97
N LEU A 97 -2.11 -4.80 -11.57
CA LEU A 97 -1.61 -5.28 -12.85
C LEU A 97 -1.82 -4.25 -13.97
N LEU A 98 -3.03 -3.70 -14.09
CA LEU A 98 -3.29 -2.65 -15.07
C LEU A 98 -2.40 -1.42 -14.84
N SER A 99 -2.28 -0.98 -13.59
CA SER A 99 -1.43 0.15 -13.19
C SER A 99 0.04 -0.12 -13.48
N ALA A 100 0.53 -1.33 -13.25
CA ALA A 100 1.88 -1.76 -13.58
C ALA A 100 2.14 -1.77 -15.08
N ILE A 101 1.18 -2.23 -15.90
CA ILE A 101 1.28 -2.17 -17.37
C ILE A 101 1.39 -0.71 -17.84
N LEU A 102 0.55 0.18 -17.29
CA LEU A 102 0.64 1.61 -17.57
C LEU A 102 1.99 2.19 -17.11
N SER A 103 2.45 1.82 -15.91
CA SER A 103 3.74 2.24 -15.38
C SER A 103 4.90 1.80 -16.28
N LEU A 104 4.85 0.59 -16.82
CA LEU A 104 5.86 0.08 -17.73
C LEU A 104 5.91 0.88 -19.04
N ILE A 105 4.77 1.38 -19.53
CA ILE A 105 4.70 2.20 -20.75
C ILE A 105 5.21 3.64 -20.49
N TRP A 106 4.75 4.27 -19.41
CA TRP A 106 4.97 5.70 -19.16
C TRP A 106 6.20 5.99 -18.27
N MET A 107 6.58 5.06 -17.40
CA MET A 107 7.62 5.20 -16.37
C MET A 107 8.44 3.90 -16.19
N PRO A 108 9.05 3.37 -17.28
CA PRO A 108 9.65 2.03 -17.29
C PRO A 108 10.80 1.86 -16.29
N ARG A 109 11.59 2.91 -16.04
CA ARG A 109 12.75 2.83 -15.13
C ARG A 109 12.30 2.70 -13.69
N GLU A 110 11.34 3.51 -13.28
CA GLU A 110 10.68 3.48 -11.98
C GLU A 110 10.01 2.14 -11.74
N PHE A 111 9.23 1.68 -12.74
CA PHE A 111 8.58 0.38 -12.72
C PHE A 111 9.60 -0.74 -12.48
N LEU A 112 10.64 -0.85 -13.31
CA LEU A 112 11.63 -1.93 -13.21
C LEU A 112 12.40 -1.88 -11.89
N SER A 113 12.72 -0.68 -11.41
CA SER A 113 13.36 -0.49 -10.10
C SER A 113 12.47 -0.99 -8.97
N ALA A 114 11.20 -0.59 -8.96
CA ALA A 114 10.25 -0.96 -7.92
C ALA A 114 9.90 -2.45 -7.96
N PHE A 115 9.69 -3.00 -9.16
CA PHE A 115 9.45 -4.42 -9.40
C PHE A 115 10.63 -5.27 -8.92
N ARG A 116 11.87 -4.90 -9.27
CA ARG A 116 13.07 -5.62 -8.84
C ARG A 116 13.24 -5.62 -7.31
N LYS A 117 12.86 -4.52 -6.65
CA LYS A 117 12.84 -4.45 -5.18
C LYS A 117 11.78 -5.40 -4.61
N GLY A 118 10.55 -5.35 -5.13
CA GLY A 118 9.45 -6.19 -4.66
C GLY A 118 9.71 -7.68 -4.81
N TRP A 119 10.41 -8.08 -5.88
CA TRP A 119 10.77 -9.49 -6.12
C TRP A 119 11.64 -10.10 -5.02
N ARG A 120 12.38 -9.29 -4.26
CA ARG A 120 13.27 -9.71 -3.17
C ARG A 120 12.71 -9.37 -1.79
N GLN A 121 11.42 -9.14 -1.72
CA GLN A 121 10.78 -8.64 -0.52
C GLN A 121 9.48 -9.39 -0.26
N HIS A 122 9.15 -9.54 1.01
CA HIS A 122 7.88 -10.08 1.44
C HIS A 122 6.83 -8.98 1.58
N SER A 123 5.58 -9.32 1.26
CA SER A 123 4.44 -8.44 1.50
C SER A 123 3.85 -8.67 2.88
N LEU A 124 3.46 -7.59 3.57
CA LEU A 124 2.72 -7.67 4.83
C LEU A 124 1.35 -8.35 4.69
N TYR A 125 0.81 -8.48 3.48
CA TYR A 125 -0.41 -9.25 3.22
C TYR A 125 -0.27 -10.75 3.55
N ALA A 126 0.95 -11.25 3.73
CA ALA A 126 1.21 -12.60 4.21
C ALA A 126 0.96 -12.81 5.70
N LEU A 127 0.80 -11.71 6.45
CA LEU A 127 0.51 -11.73 7.87
C LEU A 127 -0.99 -11.52 8.10
N ASN A 128 -1.46 -11.96 9.25
CA ASN A 128 -2.77 -11.53 9.73
C ASN A 128 -2.75 -10.00 9.92
N VAL A 129 -3.87 -9.36 9.58
CA VAL A 129 -4.02 -7.90 9.58
C VAL A 129 -3.69 -7.27 10.93
N ASP A 130 -4.19 -7.84 12.03
CA ASP A 130 -3.94 -7.32 13.37
C ASP A 130 -2.47 -7.45 13.72
N THR A 131 -1.88 -8.61 13.42
CA THR A 131 -0.44 -8.86 13.61
C THR A 131 0.42 -7.88 12.81
N ALA A 132 0.06 -7.60 11.56
CA ALA A 132 0.78 -6.66 10.71
C ALA A 132 0.69 -5.22 11.26
N LEU A 133 -0.50 -4.79 11.67
CA LEU A 133 -0.72 -3.40 12.11
C LEU A 133 -0.17 -3.11 13.51
N GLU A 134 -0.07 -4.12 14.37
CA GLU A 134 0.53 -4.02 15.70
C GLU A 134 2.06 -4.15 15.69
N MET A 135 2.64 -4.67 14.60
CA MET A 135 4.09 -4.79 14.45
C MET A 135 4.79 -3.43 14.56
N ASP A 136 5.97 -3.39 15.18
CA ASP A 136 6.81 -2.20 15.16
C ASP A 136 7.27 -1.88 13.73
N LEU A 137 7.30 -0.60 13.37
CA LEU A 137 7.67 -0.17 12.03
C LEU A 137 9.05 -0.69 11.58
N GLU A 138 10.04 -0.74 12.46
CA GLU A 138 11.37 -1.24 12.11
C GLU A 138 11.39 -2.75 11.92
N ASP A 139 10.60 -3.48 12.70
CA ASP A 139 10.44 -4.92 12.53
C ASP A 139 9.67 -5.26 11.24
N ALA A 140 8.67 -4.46 10.87
CA ALA A 140 7.98 -4.59 9.60
C ALA A 140 8.91 -4.33 8.40
N LYS A 141 9.79 -3.33 8.48
CA LYS A 141 10.84 -3.09 7.46
C LYS A 141 11.82 -4.27 7.37
N ARG A 142 12.19 -4.86 8.49
CA ARG A 142 13.04 -6.06 8.51
C ARG A 142 12.34 -7.26 7.90
N TYR A 143 11.09 -7.52 8.29
CA TYR A 143 10.28 -8.62 7.76
C TYR A 143 10.17 -8.54 6.23
N THR A 144 9.80 -7.37 5.72
CA THR A 144 9.67 -7.17 4.27
C THR A 144 11.01 -7.28 3.53
N ALA A 145 12.15 -7.04 4.18
CA ALA A 145 13.48 -7.13 3.55
C ALA A 145 14.07 -8.55 3.45
N ILE A 146 13.45 -9.58 4.04
CA ILE A 146 13.99 -10.96 4.11
C ILE A 146 13.61 -11.83 2.87
N GLY A 147 13.15 -11.22 1.78
CA GLY A 147 12.67 -11.95 0.58
C GLY A 147 13.74 -12.44 -0.40
#